data_AF-K4KME1-F1
#
_entry.id   AF-K4KME1-F1
#
_cell.length_a   1.000
_cell.length_b   1.000
_cell.length_c   1.000
_cell.angle_alpha   90.00
_cell.angle_beta   90.00
_cell.angle_gamma   90.00
#
_symmetry.space_group_name_H-M   'P 1'
#
loop_
_entity.id
_entity.type
_entity.pdbx_description
1 polymer ?
#
loop_
_entity_poly.entity_id
_entity_poly.type
_entity_poly.pdbx_seq_one_letter_code
_entity_poly.pdbx_strand_id
1 'polypeptide(L)'
;MKKIFAAATATLLFSVSAMACDKPSAPELPDPATAVTPQMIKAKNEVNAYIDAAKKYLDCVSGSASRHNAMVKEMEDVADKFNTAVREYKARMSNA
;
A
#
# COMPACT_ATOMS: atom_id res chain seq x y z
N MET A 1 1.03 27.75 61.00
CA MET A 1 2.32 27.03 60.90
C MET A 1 2.00 25.56 60.70
N LYS A 2 2.45 24.77 59.73
CA LYS A 2 3.36 24.88 58.60
C LYS A 2 2.81 23.91 57.54
N LYS A 3 2.77 24.35 56.29
CA LYS A 3 2.33 23.61 55.09
C LYS A 3 3.24 22.41 54.84
N ILE A 4 2.68 21.26 54.45
CA ILE A 4 3.35 20.36 53.51
C ILE A 4 2.30 19.79 52.55
N PHE A 5 2.30 20.34 51.34
CA PHE A 5 1.61 19.81 50.17
C PHE A 5 2.37 18.55 49.72
N ALA A 6 1.72 17.38 49.77
CA ALA A 6 2.23 16.20 49.07
C ALA A 6 1.60 16.17 47.68
N ALA A 7 2.29 16.78 46.71
CA ALA A 7 1.91 16.74 45.30
C ALA A 7 2.18 15.33 44.75
N ALA A 8 1.12 14.54 44.54
CA ALA A 8 1.18 13.30 43.79
C ALA A 8 1.48 13.60 42.31
N THR A 9 2.74 13.50 41.91
CA THR A 9 3.16 13.67 40.52
C THR A 9 2.80 12.40 39.75
N ALA A 10 1.61 12.38 39.15
CA ALA A 10 1.19 11.34 38.23
C ALA A 10 1.95 11.51 36.90
N THR A 11 3.06 10.79 36.74
CA THR A 11 3.78 10.67 35.48
C THR A 11 2.91 9.92 34.47
N LEU A 12 2.29 10.67 33.56
CA LEU A 12 1.66 10.14 32.35
C LEU A 12 2.77 9.64 31.41
N LEU A 13 2.96 8.32 31.34
CA LEU A 13 3.73 7.69 30.28
C LEU A 13 2.93 7.78 28.98
N PHE A 14 3.17 8.85 28.21
CA PHE A 14 2.73 8.92 26.82
C PHE A 14 3.60 7.96 26.02
N SER A 15 3.12 6.74 25.80
CA SER A 15 3.70 5.83 24.80
C SER A 15 3.50 6.47 23.43
N VAL A 16 4.51 7.17 22.92
CA VAL A 16 4.56 7.57 21.52
C VAL A 16 4.76 6.30 20.71
N SER A 17 3.67 5.75 20.19
CA SER A 17 3.74 4.73 19.14
C SER A 17 4.51 5.35 17.99
N ALA A 18 5.77 4.98 17.80
CA ALA A 18 6.46 5.27 16.56
C ALA A 18 5.67 4.55 15.45
N MET A 19 4.93 5.31 14.64
CA MET A 19 4.23 4.78 13.48
C MET A 19 5.29 4.30 12.49
N ALA A 20 5.61 3.00 12.52
CA ALA A 20 6.39 2.40 11.46
C ALA A 20 5.54 2.44 10.18
N CYS A 21 6.08 2.98 9.09
CA CYS A 21 5.39 3.00 7.81
C CYS A 21 5.42 1.60 7.19
N ASP A 22 4.27 0.93 7.15
CA ASP A 22 4.15 -0.40 6.55
C ASP A 22 4.12 -0.31 5.02
N LYS A 23 5.21 -0.73 4.39
CA LYS A 23 5.28 -0.78 2.92
C LYS A 23 4.45 -1.96 2.41
N PRO A 24 3.48 -1.74 1.50
CA PRO A 24 2.70 -2.83 0.94
C PRO A 24 3.51 -3.66 -0.06
N SER A 25 3.16 -4.94 -0.20
CA SER A 25 3.69 -5.82 -1.24
C SER A 25 2.81 -5.76 -2.49
N ALA A 26 3.45 -5.76 -3.67
CA ALA A 26 2.74 -5.84 -4.94
C ALA A 26 1.97 -7.17 -5.05
N PRO A 27 0.75 -7.16 -5.61
CA PRO A 27 -0.03 -8.37 -5.81
C PRO A 27 0.55 -9.22 -6.95
N GLU A 28 0.30 -10.52 -6.90
CA GLU A 28 0.58 -11.42 -8.02
C GLU A 28 -0.47 -11.22 -9.12
N LEU A 29 0.00 -11.00 -10.35
CA LEU A 29 -0.87 -10.86 -11.51
C LEU A 29 -1.01 -12.21 -12.23
N PRO A 30 -2.22 -12.60 -12.64
CA PRO A 30 -2.43 -13.85 -13.35
C PRO A 30 -1.84 -13.77 -14.77
N ASP A 31 -1.43 -14.92 -15.31
CA ASP A 31 -0.94 -15.03 -16.69
C ASP A 31 -2.07 -14.75 -17.69
N PRO A 32 -1.96 -13.71 -18.53
CA PRO A 32 -2.98 -13.34 -19.48
C PRO A 32 -3.10 -14.31 -20.66
N ALA A 33 -2.31 -15.39 -20.78
CA ALA A 33 -2.58 -16.46 -21.74
C ALA A 33 -3.61 -17.48 -21.22
N THR A 34 -3.70 -17.65 -19.90
CA THR A 34 -4.49 -18.71 -19.24
C THR A 34 -5.56 -18.17 -18.30
N ALA A 35 -5.50 -16.89 -17.94
CA ALA A 35 -6.41 -16.27 -17.00
C ALA A 35 -7.87 -16.30 -17.48
N VAL A 36 -8.81 -16.47 -16.57
CA VAL A 36 -10.26 -16.31 -16.81
C VAL A 36 -10.79 -14.97 -16.27
N THR A 37 -11.95 -14.50 -16.74
CA THR A 37 -12.55 -13.22 -16.31
C THR A 37 -12.56 -13.03 -14.78
N PRO A 38 -12.97 -14.02 -13.96
CA PRO A 38 -12.94 -13.86 -12.51
C PRO A 38 -11.54 -13.60 -11.93
N GLN A 39 -10.50 -14.21 -12.49
CA GLN A 39 -9.11 -14.00 -12.05
C GLN A 39 -8.63 -12.58 -12.39
N MET A 40 -8.98 -12.06 -13.57
CA MET A 40 -8.67 -10.68 -13.95
C MET A 40 -9.42 -9.65 -13.07
N ILE A 41 -10.66 -9.95 -12.67
CA ILE A 41 -11.42 -9.12 -11.73
C ILE A 41 -10.78 -9.14 -10.35
N LYS A 42 -10.36 -10.31 -9.85
CA LYS A 42 -9.63 -10.44 -8.59
C LYS A 42 -8.34 -9.63 -8.63
N ALA A 43 -7.53 -9.78 -9.67
CA ALA A 43 -6.29 -9.03 -9.87
C ALA A 43 -6.52 -7.51 -9.85
N LYS A 44 -7.58 -7.02 -10.52
CA LYS A 44 -7.96 -5.60 -10.48
C LYS A 44 -8.20 -5.11 -9.05
N ASN A 45 -8.96 -5.88 -8.27
CA ASN A 45 -9.29 -5.50 -6.90
C ASN A 45 -8.04 -5.52 -5.99
N GLU A 46 -7.14 -6.47 -6.20
CA GLU A 46 -5.87 -6.56 -5.47
C GLU A 46 -4.91 -5.41 -5.84
N VAL A 47 -4.84 -5.04 -7.12
CA VAL A 47 -4.09 -3.85 -7.57
C VAL A 47 -4.66 -2.58 -6.92
N ASN A 48 -5.99 -2.42 -6.89
CA ASN A 48 -6.60 -1.27 -6.22
C ASN A 48 -6.28 -1.23 -4.71
N ALA A 49 -6.38 -2.38 -4.03
CA ALA A 49 -6.03 -2.47 -2.61
C ALA A 49 -4.56 -2.12 -2.35
N TYR A 50 -3.65 -2.60 -3.21
CA TYR A 50 -2.23 -2.24 -3.16
C TYR A 50 -2.01 -0.74 -3.36
N ILE A 51 -2.64 -0.13 -4.36
CA ILE A 51 -2.52 1.31 -4.62
C ILE A 51 -3.03 2.14 -3.42
N ASP A 52 -4.12 1.73 -2.78
CA ASP A 52 -4.63 2.44 -1.60
C ASP A 52 -3.74 2.26 -0.37
N ALA A 53 -3.15 1.09 -0.18
CA ALA A 53 -2.14 0.88 0.85
C ALA A 53 -0.86 1.68 0.56
N ALA A 54 -0.45 1.77 -0.71
CA ALA A 54 0.74 2.50 -1.13
C ALA A 54 0.57 4.01 -0.90
N LYS A 55 -0.60 4.59 -1.15
CA LYS A 55 -0.89 5.99 -0.81
C LYS A 55 -0.71 6.27 0.68
N LYS A 56 -1.23 5.40 1.55
CA LYS A 56 -1.04 5.53 3.01
C LYS A 56 0.45 5.46 3.39
N TYR A 57 1.20 4.59 2.74
CA TYR A 57 2.65 4.52 2.92
C TYR A 57 3.33 5.82 2.47
N LEU A 58 2.98 6.35 1.29
CA LEU A 58 3.52 7.63 0.77
C LEU A 58 3.28 8.79 1.74
N ASP A 59 2.07 8.89 2.31
CA ASP A 59 1.74 9.90 3.32
C ASP A 59 2.64 9.76 4.56
N CYS A 60 2.86 8.53 5.01
CA CYS A 60 3.70 8.21 6.16
C CYS A 60 5.20 8.51 5.91
N VAL A 61 5.70 8.26 4.69
CA VAL A 61 7.11 8.51 4.32
C VAL A 61 7.35 9.86 3.63
N SER A 62 6.40 10.79 3.72
CA SER A 62 6.46 12.11 3.05
C SER A 62 7.75 12.92 3.33
N GLY A 63 8.39 12.70 4.48
CA GLY A 63 9.71 13.28 4.80
C GLY A 63 10.92 12.63 4.12
N SER A 64 10.73 11.58 3.32
CA SER A 64 11.80 10.81 2.65
C SER A 64 11.53 10.69 1.15
N ALA A 65 12.10 11.61 0.37
CA ALA A 65 11.99 11.61 -1.09
C ALA A 65 12.43 10.29 -1.74
N SER A 66 13.47 9.64 -1.21
CA SER A 66 13.95 8.35 -1.72
C SER A 66 12.90 7.24 -1.56
N ARG A 67 12.30 7.11 -0.36
CA ARG A 67 11.27 6.08 -0.11
C ARG A 67 9.98 6.38 -0.85
N HIS A 68 9.61 7.65 -0.93
CA HIS A 68 8.47 8.13 -1.71
C HIS A 68 8.62 7.73 -3.18
N ASN A 69 9.74 8.12 -3.81
CA ASN A 69 9.97 7.86 -5.24
C ASN A 69 10.09 6.36 -5.54
N ALA A 70 10.69 5.57 -4.64
CA ALA A 70 10.74 4.12 -4.78
C ALA A 70 9.34 3.50 -4.81
N MET A 71 8.45 3.92 -3.90
CA MET A 71 7.08 3.42 -3.87
C MET A 71 6.28 3.88 -5.10
N VAL A 72 6.41 5.14 -5.54
CA VAL A 72 5.77 5.63 -6.77
C VAL A 72 6.19 4.78 -7.97
N LYS A 73 7.48 4.51 -8.12
CA LYS A 73 7.99 3.65 -9.21
C LYS A 73 7.37 2.26 -9.16
N GLU A 74 7.25 1.66 -7.98
CA GLU A 74 6.62 0.34 -7.83
C GLU A 74 5.11 0.38 -8.14
N MET A 75 4.42 1.47 -7.83
CA MET A 75 3.01 1.66 -8.23
C MET A 75 2.86 1.73 -9.75
N GLU A 76 3.73 2.49 -10.42
CA GLU A 76 3.77 2.59 -11.89
C GLU A 76 4.06 1.23 -12.53
N ASP A 77 5.08 0.51 -12.05
CA ASP A 77 5.45 -0.81 -12.56
C ASP A 77 4.27 -1.81 -12.44
N VAL A 78 3.53 -1.79 -11.32
CA VAL A 78 2.34 -2.65 -11.13
C VAL A 78 1.21 -2.26 -12.06
N ALA A 79 0.95 -0.96 -12.22
CA ALA A 79 -0.09 -0.45 -13.10
C ALA A 79 0.19 -0.82 -14.58
N ASP A 80 1.44 -0.68 -15.03
CA ASP A 80 1.85 -1.00 -16.39
C ASP A 80 1.74 -2.50 -16.69
N LYS A 81 2.17 -3.35 -15.74
CA LYS A 81 2.02 -4.81 -15.87
C LYS A 81 0.55 -5.21 -15.92
N PHE A 82 -0.28 -4.66 -15.03
CA PHE A 82 -1.72 -4.96 -15.03
C PHE A 82 -2.40 -4.49 -16.32
N ASN A 83 -2.11 -3.28 -16.79
CA ASN A 83 -2.65 -2.76 -18.04
C ASN A 83 -2.24 -3.61 -19.24
N THR A 84 -0.99 -4.07 -19.28
CA THR A 84 -0.50 -4.98 -20.31
C THR A 84 -1.24 -6.31 -20.27
N ALA A 85 -1.34 -6.95 -19.11
CA ALA A 85 -2.09 -8.20 -18.93
C ALA A 85 -3.57 -8.06 -19.34
N VAL A 86 -4.21 -6.93 -19.04
CA VAL A 86 -5.59 -6.66 -19.48
C VAL A 86 -5.70 -6.55 -21.00
N ARG A 87 -4.75 -5.89 -21.68
CA ARG A 87 -4.75 -5.79 -23.14
C ARG A 87 -4.58 -7.16 -23.79
N GLU A 88 -3.61 -7.94 -23.33
CA GLU A 88 -3.33 -9.29 -23.82
C GLU A 88 -4.50 -10.23 -23.58
N TYR A 89 -5.09 -10.18 -22.38
CA TYR A 89 -6.31 -10.92 -22.05
C TYR A 89 -7.45 -10.58 -23.03
N LYS A 90 -7.70 -9.29 -23.26
CA LYS A 90 -8.76 -8.84 -24.18
C LYS A 90 -8.50 -9.29 -25.61
N ALA A 91 -7.26 -9.18 -26.09
CA ALA A 91 -6.88 -9.63 -27.44
C ALA A 91 -7.07 -11.14 -27.61
N ARG A 92 -6.73 -11.94 -26.59
CA ARG A 92 -6.98 -13.39 -26.59
C ARG A 92 -8.47 -13.69 -26.67
N MET A 93 -9.28 -13.03 -25.84
CA MET A 93 -10.72 -13.26 -25.77
C MET A 93 -11.48 -12.77 -27.01
N SER A 94 -10.94 -11.82 -27.79
CA SER A 94 -11.55 -11.38 -29.05
C SER A 94 -11.21 -12.29 -30.24
N ASN A 95 -10.18 -13.13 -30.10
CA ASN A 95 -9.72 -14.06 -31.13
C ASN A 95 -10.08 -15.52 -30.83
N ALA A 96 -10.81 -15.76 -29.73
CA ALA A 96 -11.31 -17.06 -29.30
C ALA A 96 -12.76 -17.26 -29.78
#